data_AF-A0A951DAZ4-F1
#
_entry.id   AF-A0A951DAZ4-F1
#
_cell.length_a   1.000
_cell.length_b   1.000
_cell.length_c   1.000
_cell.angle_alpha   90.00
_cell.angle_beta   90.00
_cell.angle_gamma   90.00
#
_symmetry.space_group_name_H-M   'P 1'
#
loop_
_entity.id
_entity.type
_entity.pdbx_description
1 polymer ?
#
loop_
_entity_poly.entity_id
_entity_poly.type
_entity_poly.pdbx_seq_one_letter_code
_entity_poly.pdbx_strand_id
1 'polypeptide(L)'
;PELMAELDVIRSQIGRCDTGKAVVTGAGKLPAKYVFHAVGPVYRDGKHREPELLASCYRTCLDLAAERDLKSISFPSISTGVYAYPLDDAAEIAVKTVAAWLVDHRGSLRTVKLVQFSDFDHEVYRKHASALRGHMAGGSSA
;
A
#
# COMPACT_ATOMS: atom_id res chain seq x y z
N PRO A 1 -7.08 11.41 -19.05
CA PRO A 1 -7.89 12.64 -18.87
C PRO A 1 -8.99 12.42 -17.83
N GLU A 2 -9.76 11.34 -17.91
CA GLU A 2 -10.86 11.01 -16.98
C GLU A 2 -10.43 10.94 -15.51
N LEU A 3 -9.36 10.20 -15.18
CA LEU A 3 -8.87 10.09 -13.80
C LEU A 3 -8.47 11.46 -13.20
N MET A 4 -7.87 12.33 -14.01
CA MET A 4 -7.47 13.66 -13.56
C MET A 4 -8.68 14.55 -13.31
N ALA A 5 -9.72 14.44 -14.14
CA ALA A 5 -10.97 15.16 -13.93
C ALA A 5 -11.69 14.70 -12.64
N GLU A 6 -11.73 13.39 -12.38
CA GLU A 6 -12.26 12.86 -11.11
C GLU A 6 -11.45 13.36 -9.90
N LEU A 7 -10.12 13.38 -10.01
CA LEU A 7 -9.25 13.93 -8.96
C LEU A 7 -9.47 15.43 -8.72
N ASP A 8 -9.70 16.22 -9.76
CA ASP A 8 -10.00 17.64 -9.63
C ASP A 8 -11.32 17.87 -8.88
N VAL A 9 -12.35 17.06 -9.17
CA VAL A 9 -13.62 17.05 -8.42
C VAL A 9 -13.39 16.68 -6.97
N ILE A 10 -12.69 15.56 -6.69
CA ILE A 10 -12.40 15.13 -5.32
C ILE A 10 -11.64 16.23 -4.57
N ARG A 11 -10.61 16.82 -5.19
CA ARG A 11 -9.82 17.91 -4.61
C ARG A 11 -10.70 19.12 -4.28
N SER A 12 -11.68 19.46 -5.13
CA SER A 12 -12.62 20.55 -4.85
C SER A 12 -13.50 20.30 -3.62
N GLN A 13 -13.78 19.03 -3.29
CA GLN A 13 -14.66 18.63 -2.20
C GLN A 13 -13.93 18.50 -0.86
N ILE A 14 -12.72 17.93 -0.87
CA ILE A 14 -11.97 17.61 0.36
C ILE A 14 -10.80 18.58 0.61
N GLY A 15 -10.47 19.44 -0.36
CA GLY A 15 -9.32 20.34 -0.33
C GLY A 15 -7.99 19.60 -0.56
N ARG A 16 -7.58 18.74 0.37
CA ARG A 16 -6.34 17.95 0.27
C ARG A 16 -6.51 16.55 0.86
N CYS A 17 -5.73 15.61 0.34
CA CYS A 17 -5.53 14.30 0.95
C CYS A 17 -4.28 14.36 1.83
N ASP A 18 -4.42 14.08 3.12
CA ASP A 18 -3.29 14.10 4.05
C ASP A 18 -2.34 12.92 3.81
N THR A 19 -1.06 13.08 4.17
CA THR A 19 -0.08 12.00 4.14
C THR A 19 -0.54 10.80 4.96
N GLY A 20 -0.33 9.59 4.44
CA GLY A 20 -0.83 8.36 5.05
C GLY A 20 -2.27 8.00 4.67
N LYS A 21 -2.94 8.82 3.84
CA LYS A 21 -4.30 8.57 3.35
C LYS A 21 -4.30 8.33 1.84
N ALA A 22 -5.46 7.93 1.32
CA ALA A 22 -5.70 7.73 -0.09
C ALA A 22 -7.12 8.19 -0.49
N VAL A 23 -7.27 8.58 -1.74
CA VAL A 23 -8.57 8.79 -2.39
C VAL A 23 -8.74 7.79 -3.54
N VAL A 24 -9.97 7.57 -3.99
CA VAL A 24 -10.28 6.56 -5.02
C VAL A 24 -10.97 7.20 -6.20
N THR A 25 -10.53 6.87 -7.40
CA THR A 25 -11.22 7.17 -8.66
C THR A 25 -11.59 5.89 -9.38
N GLY A 26 -12.40 6.00 -10.43
CA GLY A 26 -12.44 5.00 -11.49
C GLY A 26 -11.07 4.77 -12.11
N ALA A 27 -10.94 3.70 -12.90
CA ALA A 27 -9.67 3.33 -13.55
C ALA A 27 -9.58 3.74 -15.03
N GLY A 28 -10.61 4.38 -15.58
CA GLY A 28 -10.67 4.74 -16.99
C GLY A 28 -10.46 3.52 -17.90
N LYS A 29 -9.41 3.56 -18.72
CA LYS A 29 -9.07 2.48 -19.67
C LYS A 29 -8.14 1.40 -19.10
N LEU A 30 -7.73 1.51 -17.84
CA LEU A 30 -6.88 0.49 -17.22
C LEU A 30 -7.69 -0.80 -16.98
N PRO A 31 -7.04 -1.98 -16.94
CA PRO A 31 -7.73 -3.25 -16.66
C PRO A 31 -8.23 -3.37 -15.20
N ALA A 32 -7.92 -2.40 -14.33
CA ALA A 32 -8.41 -2.35 -12.96
C ALA A 32 -9.83 -1.75 -12.90
N LYS A 33 -10.53 -1.93 -11.77
CA LYS A 33 -11.82 -1.26 -11.53
C LYS A 33 -11.64 0.15 -10.96
N TYR A 34 -10.64 0.32 -10.10
CA TYR A 34 -10.37 1.55 -9.37
C TYR A 34 -8.88 1.84 -9.34
N VAL A 35 -8.55 3.12 -9.16
CA VAL A 35 -7.19 3.57 -8.83
C VAL A 35 -7.23 4.26 -7.46
N PHE A 36 -6.33 3.82 -6.58
CA PHE A 36 -6.16 4.35 -5.23
C PHE A 36 -4.97 5.30 -5.22
N HIS A 37 -5.23 6.58 -4.98
CA HIS A 37 -4.24 7.66 -5.00
C HIS A 37 -3.76 7.91 -3.58
N ALA A 38 -2.76 7.16 -3.15
CA ALA A 38 -2.17 7.28 -1.82
C ALA A 38 -1.13 8.41 -1.76
N VAL A 39 -1.14 9.18 -0.67
CA VAL A 39 -0.13 10.21 -0.39
C VAL A 39 0.90 9.63 0.58
N GLY A 40 1.99 9.11 0.02
CA GLY A 40 3.12 8.57 0.79
C GLY A 40 3.91 9.64 1.56
N PRO A 41 4.58 9.29 2.67
CA PRO A 41 5.48 10.21 3.36
C PRO A 41 6.74 10.48 2.55
N VAL A 42 7.27 11.70 2.66
CA VAL A 42 8.64 12.05 2.26
C VAL A 42 9.58 11.57 3.36
N TYR A 43 10.55 10.74 3.01
CA TYR A 43 11.51 10.22 3.98
C TYR A 43 12.52 11.30 4.38
N ARG A 44 12.77 11.43 5.69
CA ARG A 44 13.80 12.32 6.23
C ARG A 44 14.84 11.53 7.00
N ASP A 45 14.40 10.86 8.06
CA ASP A 45 15.26 10.09 8.95
C ASP A 45 14.56 8.92 9.66
N GLY A 46 13.27 8.70 9.35
CA GLY A 46 12.45 7.65 9.96
C GLY A 46 11.93 7.99 11.36
N LYS A 47 12.12 9.22 11.86
CA LYS A 47 11.74 9.67 13.22
C LYS A 47 10.62 10.71 13.24
N HIS A 48 10.08 11.06 12.07
CA HIS A 48 8.99 12.01 11.88
C HIS A 48 7.67 11.32 11.51
N ARG A 49 7.47 10.12 12.04
CA ARG A 49 6.32 9.24 11.80
C ARG A 49 6.25 8.65 10.40
N GLU A 50 7.33 8.71 9.62
CA GLU A 50 7.35 8.16 8.26
C GLU A 50 6.96 6.67 8.24
N PRO A 51 7.42 5.81 9.19
CA PRO A 51 7.01 4.40 9.22
C PRO A 51 5.50 4.23 9.40
N GLU A 52 4.89 4.96 10.34
CA GLU A 52 3.47 4.88 10.66
C GLU A 52 2.62 5.42 9.50
N LEU A 53 3.08 6.49 8.85
CA LEU A 53 2.42 7.12 7.71
C LEU A 53 2.50 6.22 6.47
N LEU A 54 3.64 5.59 6.19
CA LEU A 54 3.77 4.64 5.08
C LEU A 54 2.85 3.43 5.31
N ALA A 55 2.86 2.86 6.52
CA ALA A 55 1.94 1.80 6.89
C ALA A 55 0.46 2.24 6.76
N SER A 56 0.16 3.50 7.09
CA SER A 56 -1.19 4.06 6.95
C SER A 56 -1.63 4.15 5.49
N CYS A 57 -0.73 4.43 4.53
CA CYS A 57 -1.07 4.39 3.10
C CYS A 57 -1.59 3.02 2.68
N TYR A 58 -0.88 1.95 3.06
CA TYR A 58 -1.31 0.59 2.75
C TYR A 58 -2.65 0.25 3.41
N ARG A 59 -2.80 0.50 4.72
CA ARG A 59 -4.07 0.24 5.43
C ARG A 59 -5.24 0.98 4.81
N THR A 60 -5.10 2.29 4.56
CA THR A 60 -6.17 3.11 3.99
C THR A 60 -6.62 2.58 2.63
N CYS A 61 -5.68 2.16 1.76
CA CYS A 61 -6.04 1.56 0.48
C CYS A 61 -6.73 0.19 0.63
N LEU A 62 -6.29 -0.64 1.58
CA LEU A 62 -6.90 -1.94 1.86
C LEU A 62 -8.33 -1.78 2.40
N ASP A 63 -8.54 -0.84 3.34
CA ASP A 63 -9.85 -0.51 3.90
C ASP A 63 -10.80 -0.03 2.79
N LEU A 64 -10.37 0.93 1.99
CA LEU A 64 -11.16 1.45 0.86
C LEU A 64 -11.48 0.36 -0.19
N ALA A 65 -10.58 -0.61 -0.38
CA ALA A 65 -10.80 -1.75 -1.28
C ALA A 65 -11.82 -2.74 -0.69
N ALA A 66 -11.76 -2.99 0.61
CA ALA A 66 -12.70 -3.85 1.33
C ALA A 66 -14.12 -3.25 1.36
N GLU A 67 -14.24 -1.94 1.61
CA GLU A 67 -15.51 -1.20 1.53
C GLU A 67 -16.19 -1.31 0.17
N ARG A 68 -15.40 -1.56 -0.89
CA ARG A 68 -15.86 -1.71 -2.28
C ARG A 68 -16.00 -3.16 -2.72
N ASP A 69 -15.94 -4.11 -1.78
CA ASP A 69 -16.06 -5.55 -2.03
C ASP A 69 -15.06 -6.07 -3.09
N LEU A 70 -13.86 -5.48 -3.13
CA LEU A 70 -12.84 -5.89 -4.09
C LEU A 70 -12.20 -7.22 -3.67
N LYS A 71 -11.85 -8.03 -4.68
CA LYS A 71 -11.19 -9.33 -4.47
C LYS A 71 -9.67 -9.26 -4.51
N SER A 72 -9.13 -8.24 -5.19
CA SER A 72 -7.69 -8.05 -5.31
C SER A 72 -7.28 -6.59 -5.43
N ILE A 73 -6.08 -6.28 -4.95
CA ILE A 73 -5.42 -4.99 -5.10
C ILE A 73 -3.93 -5.18 -5.38
N SER A 74 -3.34 -4.28 -6.16
CA SER A 74 -1.91 -4.25 -6.44
C SER A 74 -1.30 -2.95 -5.92
N PHE A 75 -0.16 -3.04 -5.27
CA PHE A 75 0.60 -1.89 -4.79
C PHE A 75 1.97 -1.83 -5.48
N PRO A 76 2.43 -0.64 -5.88
CA PRO A 76 3.84 -0.41 -6.15
C PRO A 76 4.61 -0.33 -4.82
N SER A 77 5.93 -0.12 -4.93
CA SER A 77 6.75 0.30 -3.78
C SER A 77 6.49 1.78 -3.46
N ILE A 78 5.64 2.06 -2.48
CA ILE A 78 5.21 3.42 -2.12
C ILE A 78 6.39 4.17 -1.48
N SER A 79 6.57 5.44 -1.86
CA SER A 79 7.60 6.35 -1.37
C SER A 79 9.08 6.02 -1.68
N THR A 80 9.41 4.90 -2.32
CA THR A 80 10.82 4.52 -2.62
C THR A 80 11.41 5.17 -3.88
N GLY A 81 10.64 6.05 -4.56
CA GLY A 81 11.09 6.85 -5.69
C GLY A 81 11.50 8.26 -5.26
N VAL A 82 10.77 9.26 -5.75
CA VAL A 82 11.03 10.70 -5.48
C VAL A 82 10.98 11.06 -3.98
N TYR A 83 10.32 10.26 -3.15
CA TYR A 83 10.25 10.46 -1.69
C TYR A 83 11.38 9.77 -0.90
N ALA A 84 12.32 9.13 -1.60
CA ALA A 84 13.59 8.63 -1.09
C ALA A 84 13.51 7.71 0.14
N TYR A 85 12.37 7.04 0.33
CA TYR A 85 12.23 6.07 1.41
C TYR A 85 13.19 4.89 1.18
N PRO A 86 14.03 4.51 2.16
CA PRO A 86 14.91 3.37 2.02
C PRO A 86 14.13 2.10 1.65
N LEU A 87 14.59 1.43 0.59
CA LEU A 87 13.86 0.31 0.00
C LEU A 87 13.67 -0.85 0.97
N ASP A 88 14.69 -1.21 1.76
CA ASP A 88 14.61 -2.31 2.73
C ASP A 88 13.56 -2.01 3.81
N ASP A 89 13.57 -0.81 4.39
CA ASP A 89 12.61 -0.36 5.40
C ASP A 89 11.18 -0.29 4.83
N ALA A 90 11.03 0.28 3.63
CA ALA A 90 9.72 0.39 2.98
C ALA A 90 9.12 -0.99 2.64
N ALA A 91 9.95 -1.92 2.16
CA ALA A 91 9.54 -3.29 1.86
C ALA A 91 9.12 -4.04 3.12
N GLU A 92 9.86 -3.90 4.22
CA GLU A 92 9.49 -4.47 5.52
C GLU A 92 8.12 -3.96 5.98
N ILE A 93 7.92 -2.64 5.95
CA ILE A 93 6.66 -1.98 6.33
C ILE A 93 5.51 -2.47 5.45
N ALA A 94 5.70 -2.49 4.13
CA ALA A 94 4.68 -2.92 3.17
C ALA A 94 4.23 -4.36 3.44
N VAL A 95 5.19 -5.29 3.55
CA VAL A 95 4.93 -6.72 3.78
C VAL A 95 4.24 -6.94 5.12
N LYS A 96 4.79 -6.38 6.22
CA LYS A 96 4.21 -6.56 7.56
C LYS A 96 2.81 -5.97 7.65
N THR A 97 2.60 -4.77 7.11
CA THR A 97 1.30 -4.08 7.16
C THR A 97 0.23 -4.84 6.39
N VAL A 98 0.53 -5.26 5.17
CA VAL A 98 -0.41 -6.01 4.33
C VAL A 98 -0.75 -7.35 4.99
N ALA A 99 0.24 -8.07 5.49
CA ALA A 99 0.01 -9.37 6.11
C ALA A 99 -0.81 -9.26 7.40
N ALA A 100 -0.48 -8.31 8.28
CA ALA A 100 -1.25 -8.06 9.51
C ALA A 100 -2.71 -7.70 9.17
N TRP A 101 -2.91 -6.79 8.22
CA TRP A 101 -4.26 -6.41 7.81
C TRP A 101 -5.06 -7.61 7.27
N LEU A 102 -4.47 -8.47 6.44
CA LEU A 102 -5.12 -9.68 5.93
C LEU A 102 -5.43 -10.71 7.03
N VAL A 103 -4.59 -10.79 8.07
CA VAL A 103 -4.83 -11.64 9.25
C VAL A 103 -6.01 -11.12 10.08
N ASP A 104 -6.19 -9.81 10.17
CA ASP A 104 -7.27 -9.22 10.96
C ASP A 104 -8.60 -9.14 10.19
N HIS A 105 -8.56 -9.12 8.85
CA HIS A 105 -9.74 -8.90 8.01
C HIS A 105 -10.09 -10.13 7.15
N ARG A 106 -11.09 -10.90 7.58
CA ARG A 106 -11.65 -12.02 6.79
C ARG A 106 -12.76 -11.52 5.84
N GLY A 107 -12.41 -10.61 4.93
CA GLY A 107 -13.33 -9.96 3.99
C GLY A 107 -13.26 -10.48 2.55
N SER A 108 -13.75 -9.69 1.60
CA SER A 108 -13.73 -10.00 0.15
C SER A 108 -12.33 -10.01 -0.46
N LEU A 109 -11.41 -9.25 0.12
CA LEU A 109 -10.07 -9.05 -0.40
C LEU A 109 -9.22 -10.31 -0.15
N ARG A 110 -8.95 -11.08 -1.22
CA ARG A 110 -8.22 -12.36 -1.14
C ARG A 110 -6.78 -12.26 -1.62
N THR A 111 -6.49 -11.32 -2.52
CA THR A 111 -5.18 -11.24 -3.17
C THR A 111 -4.62 -9.84 -3.11
N VAL A 112 -3.49 -9.67 -2.43
CA VAL A 112 -2.68 -8.44 -2.47
C VAL A 112 -1.40 -8.73 -3.22
N LYS A 113 -1.11 -7.94 -4.26
CA LYS A 113 0.13 -8.04 -5.05
C LYS A 113 1.03 -6.85 -4.71
N LEU A 114 2.23 -7.11 -4.22
CA LEU A 114 3.30 -6.12 -4.15
C LEU A 114 4.09 -6.23 -5.45
N VAL A 115 4.06 -5.18 -6.29
CA VAL A 115 4.57 -5.21 -7.67
C VAL A 115 5.82 -4.32 -7.75
N GLN A 116 6.96 -4.94 -8.02
CA GLN A 116 8.25 -4.27 -8.18
C GLN A 116 8.62 -4.15 -9.66
N PHE A 117 9.29 -3.05 -10.02
CA PHE A 117 9.73 -2.80 -11.38
C PHE A 117 11.05 -3.52 -11.72
N SER A 118 11.95 -3.65 -10.73
CA SER A 118 13.28 -4.24 -10.91
C SER A 118 13.40 -5.58 -10.17
N ASP A 119 14.31 -6.45 -10.65
CA ASP A 119 14.64 -7.70 -9.96
C ASP A 119 15.26 -7.47 -8.58
N PHE A 120 16.02 -6.38 -8.44
CA PHE A 120 16.62 -5.98 -7.16
C PHE A 120 15.55 -5.64 -6.13
N ASP A 121 14.59 -4.79 -6.49
CA ASP A 121 13.46 -4.43 -5.63
C ASP A 121 12.63 -5.68 -5.29
N HIS A 122 12.37 -6.53 -6.28
CA HIS A 122 11.65 -7.78 -6.08
C HIS A 122 12.36 -8.68 -5.05
N GLU A 123 13.69 -8.79 -5.11
CA GLU A 123 14.46 -9.60 -4.15
C GLU A 123 14.33 -9.08 -2.71
N VAL A 124 14.40 -7.76 -2.53
CA VAL A 124 14.22 -7.13 -1.20
C VAL A 124 12.84 -7.44 -0.63
N TYR A 125 11.77 -7.30 -1.42
CA TYR A 125 10.42 -7.66 -1.00
C TYR A 125 10.29 -9.16 -0.70
N ARG A 126 10.91 -10.02 -1.53
CA ARG A 126 10.88 -11.48 -1.37
C ARG A 126 11.58 -11.92 -0.07
N LYS A 127 12.70 -11.30 0.28
CA LYS A 127 13.41 -11.52 1.55
C LYS A 127 12.49 -11.25 2.74
N HIS A 128 11.84 -10.08 2.79
CA HIS A 128 10.93 -9.71 3.87
C HIS A 128 9.69 -10.62 3.95
N ALA A 129 9.10 -10.97 2.81
CA ALA A 129 7.96 -11.90 2.77
C ALA A 129 8.33 -13.31 3.25
N SER A 130 9.53 -13.79 2.90
CA SER A 130 10.03 -15.11 3.33
C SER A 130 10.31 -15.13 4.83
N ALA A 131 10.95 -14.08 5.35
CA ALA A 131 11.20 -13.93 6.77
C ALA A 131 9.89 -13.94 7.57
N LEU A 132 8.87 -13.20 7.14
CA LEU A 132 7.57 -13.17 7.82
C LEU A 132 6.88 -14.55 7.86
N ARG A 133 6.93 -15.31 6.75
CA ARG A 133 6.38 -16.67 6.70
C ARG A 133 7.07 -17.62 7.68
N GLY A 134 8.40 -17.51 7.83
CA GLY A 134 9.15 -18.28 8.81
C GLY A 134 8.68 -18.03 10.24
N HIS A 135 8.39 -16.77 10.58
CA HIS A 135 7.85 -16.41 11.91
C HIS A 135 6.43 -16.92 12.13
N MET A 136 5.55 -16.83 11.12
CA MET A 136 4.18 -17.36 11.23
C MET A 136 4.13 -18.89 11.36
N ALA A 137 5.04 -19.61 10.69
CA ALA A 137 5.13 -21.07 10.79
C ALA A 137 5.69 -21.55 12.13
N GLY A 138 6.61 -20.79 12.75
CA GLY A 138 7.20 -21.11 14.06
C GLY A 138 6.33 -20.73 15.26
N GLY A 139 5.30 -19.89 15.07
CA GLY A 139 4.41 -19.40 16.13
C GLY A 139 3.17 -20.26 16.40
N SER A 140 3.00 -21.41 15.74
CA SER A 140 1.83 -22.29 15.91
C SER A 140 2.00 -23.38 16.98
N SER A 141 2.99 -23.24 17.87
CA SER A 141 3.17 -24.11 19.04
C SER A 141 3.18 -23.29 20.34
N ALA A 142 2.01 -22.90 20.81
CA ALA A 142 1.74 -22.49 22.19
C ALA A 142 0.24 -22.65 22.47
#